data_AF-A0A7S0KJA9-F1
#
_entry.id   AF-A0A7S0KJA9-F1
#
_cell.length_a   1.000
_cell.length_b   1.000
_cell.length_c   1.000
_cell.angle_alpha   90.00
_cell.angle_beta   90.00
_cell.angle_gamma   90.00
#
_symmetry.space_group_name_H-M   'P 1'
#
loop_
_entity.id
_entity.type
_entity.pdbx_description
1 polymer ?
#
loop_
_entity_poly.entity_id
_entity_poly.type
_entity_poly.pdbx_seq_one_letter_code
_entity_poly.pdbx_strand_id
1 'polypeptide(L)'
;ARRHMSTAKQNADRDAGRKKLDEFRAKKSHSANATAKAAQGAVPVPKTTKATDGDGVGKANDATPDATPEARVDDAHEQLASMKEKLKKAVKKGKQIELERDEALEKLKTLTTELGERATADGRDTAAMDALVAERDALEGKLREELLMKTKAVGELEREIARVMKEKADALAETESRAARDVEAASKASVAAIDASASELERLRCEIEGMNASLRAANEAKENAEAEAETLRRSAAQTNSGAEARAEELSAELEIKASQLSSLEAELMALSSAAEEEKAALAAENVRLANKVDENRLVLEEVEKEKEVYVAECEQALQANEEQQRLANELKQRLHDAETLVESKVAELAALAGVAESQAVEQEKLRDAERRASEASTALAKVNSEMLSLRSQNESTTSELRAKVSDLQAALNAQRSAQPPAMSDESVQLRQQLDAANSRVHQLQSMLSDERAHNAASSSKAGNFTNKKNEDFADTDIEGAVLTGGSYAFVPLQGHLKSATNVPVLQHPVALNIATHFDRASVYLQRRPFMRLGLALYVLLMHLFMIF
;
A
#
# COMPACT_ATOMS: atom_id res chain seq x y z
N ALA A 1 9.56 7.17 15.41
CA ALA A 1 10.69 6.26 15.74
C ALA A 1 11.62 5.97 14.56
N ARG A 2 11.26 5.11 13.57
CA ARG A 2 12.21 4.60 12.55
C ARG A 2 12.92 5.67 11.70
N ARG A 3 12.25 6.76 11.26
CA ARG A 3 12.89 7.86 10.49
C ARG A 3 14.06 8.52 11.28
N HIS A 4 13.96 8.67 12.60
CA HIS A 4 15.02 9.27 13.44
C HIS A 4 16.25 8.37 13.65
N MET A 5 16.11 7.04 13.60
CA MET A 5 17.28 6.15 13.69
C MET A 5 18.09 6.14 12.40
N SER A 6 17.46 6.39 11.25
CA SER A 6 18.16 6.48 9.96
C SER A 6 19.09 7.70 9.91
N THR A 7 18.57 8.88 10.28
CA THR A 7 19.37 10.13 10.30
C THR A 7 20.46 10.11 11.37
N ALA A 8 20.20 9.51 12.55
CA ALA A 8 21.22 9.30 13.57
C ALA A 8 22.37 8.41 13.05
N LYS A 9 22.07 7.35 12.30
CA LYS A 9 23.08 6.46 11.71
C LYS A 9 23.87 7.14 10.60
N GLN A 10 23.21 7.86 9.69
CA GLN A 10 23.87 8.64 8.64
C GLN A 10 24.79 9.75 9.20
N ASN A 11 24.40 10.40 10.30
CA ASN A 11 25.24 11.38 10.97
C ASN A 11 26.46 10.72 11.64
N ALA A 12 26.27 9.58 12.32
CA ALA A 12 27.37 8.81 12.89
C ALA A 12 28.36 8.32 11.82
N ASP A 13 27.88 7.88 10.65
CA ASP A 13 28.72 7.48 9.52
C ASP A 13 29.46 8.68 8.89
N ARG A 14 28.83 9.87 8.81
CA ARG A 14 29.51 11.11 8.38
C ARG A 14 30.59 11.56 9.37
N ASP A 15 30.34 11.47 10.67
CA ASP A 15 31.31 11.85 11.69
C ASP A 15 32.47 10.85 11.77
N ALA A 16 32.21 9.55 11.61
CA ALA A 16 33.25 8.54 11.43
C ALA A 16 34.07 8.78 10.14
N GLY A 17 33.42 9.21 9.06
CA GLY A 17 34.07 9.62 7.82
C GLY A 17 34.98 10.84 7.99
N ARG A 18 34.48 11.90 8.65
CA ARG A 18 35.29 13.09 9.00
C ARG A 18 36.48 12.72 9.88
N LYS A 19 36.27 11.93 10.94
CA LYS A 19 37.33 11.51 11.86
C LYS A 19 38.43 10.71 11.15
N LYS A 20 38.07 9.83 10.21
CA LYS A 20 39.03 9.13 9.33
C LYS A 20 39.76 10.08 8.37
N LEU A 21 39.08 11.08 7.82
CA LEU A 21 39.68 12.08 6.93
C LEU A 21 40.68 12.98 7.68
N ASP A 22 40.37 13.33 8.93
CA ASP A 22 41.23 14.12 9.80
C ASP A 22 42.39 13.28 10.38
N GLU A 23 42.19 11.99 10.69
CA GLU A 23 43.29 11.05 10.93
C GLU A 23 44.21 10.88 9.70
N PHE A 24 43.64 10.86 8.48
CA PHE A 24 44.42 10.79 7.26
C PHE A 24 45.20 12.08 7.00
N ARG A 25 44.62 13.24 7.29
CA ARG A 25 45.31 14.55 7.25
C ARG A 25 46.40 14.64 8.33
N ALA A 26 46.17 14.13 9.54
CA ALA A 26 47.16 14.05 10.60
C ALA A 26 48.30 13.08 10.27
N LYS A 27 48.01 11.92 9.68
CA LYS A 27 49.04 11.01 9.15
C LYS A 27 49.80 11.62 7.96
N LYS A 28 49.14 12.40 7.10
CA LYS A 28 49.81 13.12 6.01
C LYS A 28 50.69 14.27 6.52
N SER A 29 50.27 15.01 7.55
CA SER A 29 51.11 16.04 8.17
C SER A 29 52.27 15.43 8.97
N HIS A 30 52.09 14.29 9.63
CA HIS A 30 53.18 13.54 10.26
C HIS A 30 54.13 12.90 9.24
N SER A 31 53.64 12.43 8.10
CA SER A 31 54.48 11.93 6.99
C SER A 31 55.32 13.08 6.39
N ALA A 32 54.71 14.25 6.15
CA ALA A 32 55.44 15.45 5.72
C ALA A 32 56.47 15.93 6.75
N ASN A 33 56.18 15.82 8.05
CA ASN A 33 57.15 16.14 9.11
C ASN A 33 58.26 15.07 9.27
N ALA A 34 57.99 13.81 8.90
CA ALA A 34 58.98 12.74 8.89
C ALA A 34 59.98 12.88 7.73
N THR A 35 59.53 13.30 6.54
CA THR A 35 60.43 13.61 5.41
C THR A 35 61.14 14.96 5.58
N ALA A 36 60.56 15.94 6.28
CA ALA A 36 61.23 17.21 6.59
C ALA A 36 62.35 17.09 7.63
N LYS A 37 62.44 15.99 8.40
CA LYS A 37 63.46 15.77 9.44
C LYS A 37 64.60 14.81 9.05
N ALA A 38 64.58 14.30 7.82
CA ALA A 38 65.65 13.44 7.27
C ALA A 38 66.61 14.19 6.32
N ALA A 39 66.38 15.49 6.07
CA ALA A 39 67.17 16.31 5.14
C ALA A 39 67.70 17.60 5.81
N GLN A 40 68.50 17.44 6.88
CA GLN A 40 69.39 18.48 7.39
C GLN A 40 70.81 17.93 7.50
N GLY A 41 71.66 18.27 6.52
CA GLY A 41 73.08 17.88 6.52
C GLY A 41 73.76 18.13 5.18
N ALA A 42 74.40 19.30 5.05
CA ALA A 42 75.27 19.72 3.92
C ALA A 42 74.53 19.91 2.56
N VAL A 43 74.85 20.86 1.66
CA VAL A 43 75.86 21.93 1.54
C VAL A 43 75.15 23.18 0.96
N PRO A 44 75.51 24.44 1.29
CA PRO A 44 74.81 25.62 0.80
C PRO A 44 75.18 26.07 -0.62
N VAL A 45 74.23 26.76 -1.25
CA VAL A 45 74.36 27.57 -2.48
C VAL A 45 75.23 28.82 -2.19
N PRO A 46 75.87 29.43 -3.21
CA PRO A 46 75.52 30.83 -3.45
C PRO A 46 75.32 31.21 -4.93
N LYS A 47 74.63 32.33 -5.13
CA LYS A 47 74.33 32.95 -6.43
C LYS A 47 75.43 33.94 -6.85
N THR A 48 75.54 34.17 -8.15
CA THR A 48 75.93 35.41 -8.87
C THR A 48 76.51 36.60 -8.06
N THR A 49 77.68 37.13 -8.47
CA THR A 49 77.81 38.46 -9.14
C THR A 49 79.27 38.83 -9.48
N LYS A 50 79.47 39.35 -10.71
CA LYS A 50 80.21 40.58 -11.13
C LYS A 50 81.45 41.08 -10.36
N ALA A 51 82.49 41.40 -11.15
CA ALA A 51 83.45 42.52 -11.05
C ALA A 51 84.88 42.33 -10.46
N THR A 52 85.85 42.85 -11.24
CA THR A 52 87.08 43.62 -10.90
C THR A 52 88.22 43.03 -10.06
N ASP A 53 89.41 43.11 -10.66
CA ASP A 53 90.72 43.58 -10.15
C ASP A 53 91.32 43.03 -8.83
N GLY A 54 92.64 42.79 -8.86
CA GLY A 54 93.47 42.83 -7.65
C GLY A 54 94.59 41.78 -7.55
N ASP A 55 95.82 42.29 -7.58
CA ASP A 55 97.13 41.72 -7.20
C ASP A 55 97.19 40.54 -6.19
N GLY A 56 98.27 39.74 -6.24
CA GLY A 56 98.47 38.70 -5.21
C GLY A 56 99.73 37.83 -5.11
N VAL A 57 100.85 38.14 -5.79
CA VAL A 57 102.26 37.76 -5.45
C VAL A 57 102.59 36.36 -4.86
N GLY A 58 103.48 35.62 -5.56
CA GLY A 58 104.31 34.53 -5.01
C GLY A 58 105.19 33.87 -6.09
N LYS A 59 106.28 34.48 -6.58
CA LYS A 59 107.67 34.53 -6.07
C LYS A 59 108.42 33.17 -5.97
N ALA A 60 109.71 33.20 -6.36
CA ALA A 60 110.71 32.12 -6.47
C ALA A 60 110.55 31.20 -7.70
N ASN A 61 111.53 30.94 -8.57
CA ASN A 61 112.95 31.39 -8.73
C ASN A 61 113.13 31.79 -10.22
N ASP A 62 113.85 32.84 -10.63
CA ASP A 62 115.26 33.20 -10.38
C ASP A 62 116.29 32.22 -10.97
N ALA A 63 116.57 32.38 -12.26
CA ALA A 63 117.69 31.79 -13.00
C ALA A 63 117.96 32.62 -14.28
N THR A 64 118.90 33.56 -14.20
CA THR A 64 119.48 34.23 -15.37
C THR A 64 120.36 33.28 -16.18
N PRO A 65 120.32 33.39 -17.52
CA PRO A 65 121.54 33.55 -18.30
C PRO A 65 121.44 34.84 -19.14
N ASP A 66 122.33 35.81 -18.94
CA ASP A 66 123.73 35.85 -19.42
C ASP A 66 123.82 36.18 -20.92
N ALA A 67 124.39 37.35 -21.20
CA ALA A 67 124.79 37.95 -22.48
C ALA A 67 123.99 37.60 -23.76
N THR A 68 123.29 38.60 -24.32
CA THR A 68 122.79 38.57 -25.70
C THR A 68 123.91 38.23 -26.70
N PRO A 69 123.63 37.45 -27.77
CA PRO A 69 124.68 36.98 -28.69
C PRO A 69 125.49 38.08 -29.38
N GLU A 70 124.87 39.25 -29.60
CA GLU A 70 125.46 40.39 -30.30
C GLU A 70 126.75 40.88 -29.61
N ALA A 71 126.77 40.95 -28.27
CA ALA A 71 127.95 41.40 -27.52
C ALA A 71 129.17 40.46 -27.61
N ARG A 72 128.98 39.16 -27.93
CA ARG A 72 130.08 38.21 -28.17
C ARG A 72 130.56 38.20 -29.63
N VAL A 73 129.77 38.74 -30.56
CA VAL A 73 130.17 38.86 -31.97
C VAL A 73 131.08 40.06 -32.19
N ASP A 74 130.81 41.19 -31.52
CA ASP A 74 131.59 42.43 -31.64
C ASP A 74 133.04 42.28 -31.14
N ASP A 75 133.25 41.71 -29.96
CA ASP A 75 134.58 41.44 -29.39
C ASP A 75 135.39 40.45 -30.27
N ALA A 76 134.70 39.48 -30.89
CA ALA A 76 135.29 38.58 -31.88
C ALA A 76 135.62 39.26 -33.22
N HIS A 77 134.86 40.29 -33.62
CA HIS A 77 135.13 41.10 -34.82
C HIS A 77 136.33 42.04 -34.60
N GLU A 78 136.46 42.64 -33.42
CA GLU A 78 137.58 43.52 -33.07
C GLU A 78 138.92 42.76 -33.02
N GLN A 79 138.93 41.54 -32.46
CA GLN A 79 140.10 40.66 -32.50
C GLN A 79 140.47 40.24 -33.93
N LEU A 80 139.49 39.97 -34.79
CA LEU A 80 139.72 39.57 -36.18
C LEU A 80 140.21 40.75 -37.05
N ALA A 81 139.73 41.97 -36.79
CA ALA A 81 140.26 43.20 -37.36
C ALA A 81 141.73 43.43 -36.93
N SER A 82 142.03 43.30 -35.63
CA SER A 82 143.39 43.39 -35.09
C SER A 82 144.36 42.40 -35.75
N MET A 83 143.94 41.15 -35.98
CA MET A 83 144.76 40.16 -36.69
C MET A 83 144.93 40.47 -38.19
N LYS A 84 143.88 40.93 -38.89
CA LYS A 84 144.01 41.40 -40.29
C LYS A 84 144.99 42.57 -40.41
N GLU A 85 144.97 43.51 -39.47
CA GLU A 85 145.85 44.67 -39.46
C GLU A 85 147.32 44.28 -39.22
N LYS A 86 147.56 43.32 -38.31
CA LYS A 86 148.88 42.70 -38.09
C LYS A 86 149.39 41.97 -39.34
N LEU A 87 148.54 41.19 -40.00
CA LEU A 87 148.88 40.49 -41.25
C LEU A 87 149.24 41.48 -42.37
N LYS A 88 148.47 42.56 -42.52
CA LYS A 88 148.71 43.62 -43.51
C LYS A 88 150.05 44.32 -43.28
N LYS A 89 150.46 44.54 -42.03
CA LYS A 89 151.80 45.04 -41.66
C LYS A 89 152.90 44.03 -41.95
N ALA A 90 152.69 42.74 -41.69
CA ALA A 90 153.66 41.68 -41.99
C ALA A 90 153.92 41.53 -43.49
N VAL A 91 152.87 41.48 -44.32
CA VAL A 91 152.97 41.42 -45.79
C VAL A 91 153.70 42.65 -46.35
N LYS A 92 153.45 43.85 -45.79
CA LYS A 92 154.14 45.07 -46.22
C LYS A 92 155.64 45.07 -45.87
N LYS A 93 156.04 44.48 -44.73
CA LYS A 93 157.46 44.21 -44.41
C LYS A 93 158.08 43.18 -45.35
N GLY A 94 157.35 42.13 -45.73
CA GLY A 94 157.82 41.14 -46.70
C GLY A 94 158.25 41.77 -48.03
N LYS A 95 157.40 42.63 -48.61
CA LYS A 95 157.70 43.33 -49.88
C LYS A 95 158.90 44.28 -49.80
N GLN A 96 159.17 44.89 -48.64
CA GLN A 96 160.34 45.73 -48.44
C GLN A 96 161.65 44.90 -48.55
N ILE A 97 161.63 43.70 -47.94
CA ILE A 97 162.78 42.77 -47.95
C ILE A 97 163.04 42.19 -49.34
N GLU A 98 162.00 41.94 -50.14
CA GLU A 98 162.16 41.54 -51.55
C GLU A 98 162.86 42.62 -52.39
N LEU A 99 162.55 43.90 -52.13
CA LEU A 99 163.14 45.03 -52.83
C LEU A 99 164.63 45.22 -52.45
N GLU A 100 164.96 45.09 -51.17
CA GLU A 100 166.35 45.11 -50.67
C GLU A 100 167.20 43.94 -51.22
N ARG A 101 166.59 42.74 -51.38
CA ARG A 101 167.24 41.58 -52.03
C ARG A 101 167.56 41.87 -53.49
N ASP A 102 166.64 42.50 -54.23
CA ASP A 102 166.80 42.72 -55.67
C ASP A 102 167.83 43.84 -55.96
N GLU A 103 167.94 44.86 -55.10
CA GLU A 103 169.06 45.82 -55.12
C GLU A 103 170.41 45.14 -54.83
N ALA A 104 170.46 44.20 -53.89
CA ALA A 104 171.68 43.44 -53.59
C ALA A 104 172.11 42.55 -54.77
N LEU A 105 171.17 41.94 -55.50
CA LEU A 105 171.43 41.12 -56.68
C LEU A 105 171.98 41.94 -57.87
N GLU A 106 171.50 43.17 -58.11
CA GLU A 106 172.06 44.04 -59.14
C GLU A 106 173.46 44.57 -58.80
N LYS A 107 173.75 44.83 -57.52
CA LYS A 107 175.13 45.11 -57.05
C LYS A 107 176.07 43.92 -57.27
N LEU A 108 175.57 42.69 -57.09
CA LEU A 108 176.33 41.47 -57.33
C LEU A 108 176.61 41.26 -58.84
N LYS A 109 175.63 41.53 -59.72
CA LYS A 109 175.84 41.48 -61.18
C LYS A 109 176.85 42.51 -61.67
N THR A 110 176.76 43.75 -61.22
CA THR A 110 177.67 44.83 -61.64
C THR A 110 179.12 44.52 -61.29
N LEU A 111 179.38 44.04 -60.06
CA LEU A 111 180.71 43.51 -59.67
C LEU A 111 181.17 42.33 -60.53
N THR A 112 180.25 41.47 -60.97
CA THR A 112 180.58 40.31 -61.83
C THR A 112 180.97 40.77 -63.25
N THR A 113 180.38 41.84 -63.79
CA THR A 113 180.81 42.43 -65.06
C THR A 113 182.16 43.13 -64.98
N GLU A 114 182.44 43.89 -63.91
CA GLU A 114 183.76 44.53 -63.73
C GLU A 114 184.91 43.50 -63.60
N LEU A 115 184.64 42.34 -62.99
CA LEU A 115 185.57 41.21 -62.94
C LEU A 115 185.83 40.57 -64.32
N GLY A 116 184.86 40.63 -65.24
CA GLY A 116 185.01 40.11 -66.60
C GLY A 116 185.93 40.97 -67.48
N GLU A 117 185.91 42.29 -67.30
CA GLU A 117 186.65 43.22 -68.17
C GLU A 117 188.13 43.43 -67.76
N ARG A 118 188.51 43.10 -66.51
CA ARG A 118 189.92 43.20 -66.06
C ARG A 118 190.76 41.94 -66.31
N ALA A 119 190.16 40.82 -66.72
CA ALA A 119 190.86 39.55 -66.89
C ALA A 119 191.61 39.37 -68.23
N THR A 120 191.59 40.37 -69.12
CA THR A 120 192.14 40.30 -70.49
C THR A 120 193.43 41.10 -70.71
N ALA A 121 194.05 41.66 -69.66
CA ALA A 121 195.33 42.36 -69.72
C ALA A 121 196.31 41.89 -68.63
N ASP A 122 197.57 41.69 -69.04
CA ASP A 122 198.68 41.07 -68.31
C ASP A 122 198.76 41.24 -66.77
N GLY A 123 198.81 40.10 -66.07
CA GLY A 123 199.89 39.78 -65.11
C GLY A 123 199.95 40.50 -63.74
N ARG A 124 199.70 39.71 -62.68
CA ARG A 124 199.98 39.91 -61.23
C ARG A 124 198.97 40.71 -60.42
N ASP A 125 198.18 40.02 -59.59
CA ASP A 125 198.28 40.09 -58.12
C ASP A 125 197.21 39.20 -57.46
N THR A 126 197.63 38.09 -56.83
CA THR A 126 196.69 37.06 -56.33
C THR A 126 196.05 37.40 -54.97
N ALA A 127 196.65 38.31 -54.18
CA ALA A 127 196.19 38.59 -52.82
C ALA A 127 194.84 39.32 -52.72
N ALA A 128 194.43 40.05 -53.78
CA ALA A 128 193.16 40.79 -53.78
C ALA A 128 191.93 39.89 -54.04
N MET A 129 192.12 38.76 -54.76
CA MET A 129 191.03 37.83 -55.06
C MET A 129 190.58 37.05 -53.83
N ASP A 130 191.53 36.53 -53.05
CA ASP A 130 191.23 35.71 -51.87
C ASP A 130 190.44 36.49 -50.79
N ALA A 131 190.71 37.79 -50.64
CA ALA A 131 189.99 38.66 -49.71
C ALA A 131 188.50 38.84 -50.12
N LEU A 132 188.23 39.02 -51.42
CA LEU A 132 186.87 39.20 -51.94
C LEU A 132 186.05 37.90 -51.91
N VAL A 133 186.69 36.74 -52.10
CA VAL A 133 186.05 35.43 -51.92
C VAL A 133 185.63 35.22 -50.47
N ALA A 134 186.47 35.57 -49.50
CA ALA A 134 186.15 35.44 -48.07
C ALA A 134 184.98 36.33 -47.63
N GLU A 135 184.87 37.56 -48.15
CA GLU A 135 183.77 38.47 -47.82
C GLU A 135 182.43 38.01 -48.42
N ARG A 136 182.44 37.47 -49.65
CA ARG A 136 181.27 36.84 -50.27
C ARG A 136 180.73 35.70 -49.41
N ASP A 137 181.60 34.78 -48.98
CA ASP A 137 181.19 33.58 -48.24
C ASP A 137 180.64 33.93 -46.84
N ALA A 138 181.18 34.96 -46.20
CA ALA A 138 180.66 35.49 -44.94
C ALA A 138 179.25 36.12 -45.07
N LEU A 139 178.96 36.78 -46.20
CA LEU A 139 177.64 37.35 -46.48
C LEU A 139 176.61 36.27 -46.85
N GLU A 140 176.99 35.27 -47.65
CA GLU A 140 176.14 34.12 -47.97
C GLU A 140 175.73 33.33 -46.71
N GLY A 141 176.64 33.17 -45.74
CA GLY A 141 176.35 32.52 -44.47
C GLY A 141 175.22 33.21 -43.70
N LYS A 142 175.31 34.52 -43.51
CA LYS A 142 174.31 35.33 -42.79
C LYS A 142 172.95 35.31 -43.47
N LEU A 143 172.91 35.41 -44.81
CA LEU A 143 171.66 35.43 -45.56
C LEU A 143 170.89 34.10 -45.45
N ARG A 144 171.59 32.96 -45.47
CA ARG A 144 170.98 31.64 -45.28
C ARG A 144 170.37 31.47 -43.88
N GLU A 145 171.08 31.93 -42.85
CA GLU A 145 170.64 31.79 -41.46
C GLU A 145 169.39 32.63 -41.15
N GLU A 146 169.34 33.88 -41.66
CA GLU A 146 168.18 34.75 -41.47
C GLU A 146 166.92 34.26 -42.22
N LEU A 147 167.10 33.73 -43.44
CA LEU A 147 166.01 33.10 -44.20
C LEU A 147 165.44 31.87 -43.48
N LEU A 148 166.29 31.03 -42.90
CA LEU A 148 165.87 29.81 -42.20
C LEU A 148 165.08 30.13 -40.93
N MET A 149 165.46 31.17 -40.18
CA MET A 149 164.70 31.64 -39.01
C MET A 149 163.34 32.24 -39.41
N LYS A 150 163.29 33.08 -40.45
CA LYS A 150 162.01 33.66 -40.94
C LYS A 150 161.05 32.58 -41.46
N THR A 151 161.57 31.55 -42.12
CA THR A 151 160.74 30.44 -42.65
C THR A 151 160.10 29.61 -41.53
N LYS A 152 160.83 29.35 -40.42
CA LYS A 152 160.27 28.68 -39.23
C LYS A 152 159.15 29.50 -38.59
N ALA A 153 159.33 30.81 -38.43
CA ALA A 153 158.33 31.70 -37.84
C ALA A 153 157.03 31.77 -38.67
N VAL A 154 157.12 31.75 -40.01
CA VAL A 154 155.95 31.68 -40.88
C VAL A 154 155.21 30.35 -40.70
N GLY A 155 155.91 29.22 -40.70
CA GLY A 155 155.30 27.90 -40.53
C GLY A 155 154.67 27.65 -39.16
N GLU A 156 155.09 28.39 -38.12
CA GLU A 156 154.43 28.38 -36.81
C GLU A 156 153.13 29.20 -36.81
N LEU A 157 153.12 30.38 -37.43
CA LEU A 157 151.91 31.19 -37.60
C LEU A 157 150.85 30.48 -38.44
N GLU A 158 151.23 29.78 -39.51
CA GLU A 158 150.30 29.00 -40.34
C GLU A 158 149.64 27.85 -39.57
N ARG A 159 150.42 27.13 -38.74
CA ARG A 159 149.89 26.06 -37.86
C ARG A 159 148.92 26.59 -36.82
N GLU A 160 149.21 27.74 -36.22
CA GLU A 160 148.32 28.33 -35.22
C GLU A 160 147.02 28.89 -35.83
N ILE A 161 147.09 29.48 -37.03
CA ILE A 161 145.90 29.89 -37.79
C ILE A 161 145.03 28.67 -38.13
N ALA A 162 145.63 27.56 -38.58
CA ALA A 162 144.90 26.33 -38.88
C ALA A 162 144.22 25.74 -37.62
N ARG A 163 144.89 25.77 -36.46
CA ARG A 163 144.34 25.32 -35.18
C ARG A 163 143.12 26.15 -34.77
N VAL A 164 143.24 27.48 -34.75
CA VAL A 164 142.15 28.39 -34.36
C VAL A 164 140.96 28.32 -35.31
N MET A 165 141.20 28.20 -36.63
CA MET A 165 140.13 28.03 -37.61
C MET A 165 139.38 26.71 -37.41
N LYS A 166 140.08 25.63 -37.07
CA LYS A 166 139.46 24.34 -36.77
C LYS A 166 138.64 24.39 -35.48
N GLU A 167 139.20 24.90 -34.39
CA GLU A 167 138.50 25.04 -33.10
C GLU A 167 137.23 25.89 -33.23
N LYS A 168 137.25 26.95 -34.04
CA LYS A 168 136.03 27.72 -34.33
C LYS A 168 135.02 26.98 -35.21
N ALA A 169 135.46 26.19 -36.19
CA ALA A 169 134.57 25.39 -37.02
C ALA A 169 133.86 24.29 -36.19
N ASP A 170 134.61 23.59 -35.34
CA ASP A 170 134.10 22.56 -34.44
C ASP A 170 133.08 23.16 -33.44
N ALA A 171 133.37 24.33 -32.86
CA ALA A 171 132.45 25.05 -31.98
C ALA A 171 131.17 25.52 -32.70
N LEU A 172 131.27 26.00 -33.94
CA LEU A 172 130.11 26.43 -34.73
C LEU A 172 129.19 25.25 -35.04
N ALA A 173 129.76 24.12 -35.48
CA ALA A 173 129.04 22.88 -35.74
C ALA A 173 128.33 22.33 -34.48
N GLU A 174 128.94 22.47 -33.29
CA GLU A 174 128.27 22.09 -32.06
C GLU A 174 127.09 23.02 -31.73
N THR A 175 127.22 24.33 -31.93
CA THR A 175 126.10 25.28 -31.73
C THR A 175 124.95 25.05 -32.70
N GLU A 176 125.23 24.78 -33.98
CA GLU A 176 124.20 24.43 -34.98
C GLU A 176 123.52 23.10 -34.63
N SER A 177 124.29 22.10 -34.18
CA SER A 177 123.74 20.80 -33.75
C SER A 177 122.87 20.89 -32.50
N ARG A 178 123.16 21.82 -31.57
CA ARG A 178 122.28 22.12 -30.42
C ARG A 178 121.01 22.85 -30.87
N ALA A 179 121.16 23.93 -31.64
CA ALA A 179 120.01 24.69 -32.15
C ALA A 179 119.03 23.83 -32.98
N ALA A 180 119.54 22.93 -33.82
CA ALA A 180 118.72 21.98 -34.57
C ALA A 180 117.92 21.03 -33.66
N ARG A 181 118.55 20.52 -32.58
CA ARG A 181 117.89 19.67 -31.58
C ARG A 181 116.83 20.43 -30.79
N ASP A 182 117.09 21.68 -30.42
CA ASP A 182 116.14 22.53 -29.69
C ASP A 182 114.92 22.88 -30.55
N VAL A 183 115.12 23.17 -31.85
CA VAL A 183 114.03 23.37 -32.82
C VAL A 183 113.23 22.08 -33.05
N GLU A 184 113.88 20.92 -33.15
CA GLU A 184 113.19 19.63 -33.30
C GLU A 184 112.37 19.28 -32.04
N ALA A 185 112.92 19.54 -30.84
CA ALA A 185 112.22 19.35 -29.57
C ALA A 185 111.02 20.30 -29.44
N ALA A 186 111.18 21.58 -29.78
CA ALA A 186 110.09 22.56 -29.78
C ALA A 186 109.00 22.20 -30.81
N SER A 187 109.38 21.72 -32.00
CA SER A 187 108.44 21.22 -33.01
C SER A 187 107.64 20.01 -32.51
N LYS A 188 108.31 19.01 -31.93
CA LYS A 188 107.66 17.83 -31.33
C LYS A 188 106.72 18.20 -30.19
N ALA A 189 107.12 19.13 -29.31
CA ALA A 189 106.27 19.62 -28.23
C ALA A 189 105.04 20.38 -28.76
N SER A 190 105.20 21.19 -29.82
CA SER A 190 104.10 21.90 -30.47
C SER A 190 103.10 20.95 -31.13
N VAL A 191 103.58 19.91 -31.83
CA VAL A 191 102.72 18.87 -32.43
C VAL A 191 101.95 18.12 -31.34
N ALA A 192 102.62 17.69 -30.26
CA ALA A 192 101.95 17.00 -29.15
C ALA A 192 100.88 17.89 -28.47
N ALA A 193 101.10 19.20 -28.36
CA ALA A 193 100.11 20.14 -27.83
C ALA A 193 98.90 20.32 -28.77
N ILE A 194 99.13 20.29 -30.09
CA ILE A 194 98.04 20.32 -31.10
C ILE A 194 97.23 19.03 -31.04
N ASP A 195 97.87 17.86 -30.97
CA ASP A 195 97.20 16.55 -30.89
C ASP A 195 96.37 16.41 -29.59
N ALA A 196 96.90 16.91 -28.46
CA ALA A 196 96.16 16.99 -27.21
C ALA A 196 94.94 17.93 -27.33
N SER A 197 95.11 19.12 -27.91
CA SER A 197 94.02 20.08 -28.13
C SER A 197 92.94 19.54 -29.07
N ALA A 198 93.33 18.82 -30.13
CA ALA A 198 92.40 18.16 -31.04
C ALA A 198 91.61 17.04 -30.34
N SER A 199 92.27 16.28 -29.47
CA SER A 199 91.63 15.23 -28.66
C SER A 199 90.62 15.82 -27.66
N GLU A 200 90.93 16.96 -27.04
CA GLU A 200 90.00 17.68 -26.17
C GLU A 200 88.81 18.26 -26.94
N LEU A 201 89.04 18.83 -28.13
CA LEU A 201 87.96 19.33 -28.99
C LEU A 201 87.00 18.22 -29.43
N GLU A 202 87.51 17.05 -29.82
CA GLU A 202 86.65 15.92 -30.19
C GLU A 202 85.90 15.36 -28.97
N ARG A 203 86.55 15.32 -27.78
CA ARG A 203 85.87 14.96 -26.52
C ARG A 203 84.72 15.91 -26.21
N LEU A 204 84.95 17.23 -26.32
CA LEU A 204 83.93 18.27 -26.10
C LEU A 204 82.83 18.19 -27.16
N ARG A 205 83.15 17.86 -28.40
CA ARG A 205 82.18 17.64 -29.46
C ARG A 205 81.26 16.45 -29.15
N CYS A 206 81.82 15.30 -28.77
CA CYS A 206 81.02 14.14 -28.33
C CYS A 206 80.15 14.49 -27.11
N GLU A 207 80.65 15.29 -26.18
CA GLU A 207 79.89 15.77 -25.01
C GLU A 207 78.72 16.68 -25.42
N ILE A 208 78.93 17.61 -26.37
CA ILE A 208 77.88 18.45 -26.95
C ILE A 208 76.85 17.63 -27.74
N GLU A 209 77.29 16.66 -28.54
CA GLU A 209 76.40 15.76 -29.29
C GLU A 209 75.57 14.88 -28.33
N GLY A 210 76.16 14.41 -27.23
CA GLY A 210 75.47 13.70 -26.14
C GLY A 210 74.45 14.56 -25.38
N MET A 211 74.80 15.81 -25.07
CA MET A 211 73.86 16.78 -24.47
C MET A 211 72.71 17.10 -25.44
N ASN A 212 72.99 17.30 -26.73
CA ASN A 212 71.97 17.57 -27.75
C ASN A 212 71.06 16.36 -28.03
N ALA A 213 71.56 15.13 -27.89
CA ALA A 213 70.72 13.93 -27.94
C ALA A 213 69.83 13.82 -26.70
N SER A 214 70.38 14.11 -25.52
CA SER A 214 69.66 14.11 -24.24
C SER A 214 68.58 15.21 -24.18
N LEU A 215 68.85 16.39 -24.74
CA LEU A 215 67.88 17.49 -24.85
C LEU A 215 66.74 17.14 -25.80
N ARG A 216 67.01 16.47 -26.93
CA ARG A 216 65.97 15.96 -27.84
C ARG A 216 65.09 14.93 -27.15
N ALA A 217 65.69 13.92 -26.51
CA ALA A 217 64.94 12.91 -25.75
C ALA A 217 64.12 13.53 -24.60
N ALA A 218 64.62 14.57 -23.93
CA ALA A 218 63.88 15.31 -22.90
C ALA A 218 62.70 16.11 -23.46
N ASN A 219 62.85 16.71 -24.65
CA ASN A 219 61.76 17.41 -25.34
C ASN A 219 60.70 16.43 -25.84
N GLU A 220 61.08 15.31 -26.44
CA GLU A 220 60.16 14.23 -26.85
C GLU A 220 59.41 13.65 -25.65
N ALA A 221 60.10 13.42 -24.52
CA ALA A 221 59.47 12.98 -23.27
C ALA A 221 58.49 14.03 -22.71
N LYS A 222 58.81 15.32 -22.82
CA LYS A 222 57.93 16.43 -22.43
C LYS A 222 56.69 16.49 -23.31
N GLU A 223 56.82 16.42 -24.64
CA GLU A 223 55.70 16.43 -25.58
C GLU A 223 54.77 15.23 -25.35
N ASN A 224 55.32 14.04 -25.13
CA ASN A 224 54.54 12.85 -24.78
C ASN A 224 53.80 13.03 -23.44
N ALA A 225 54.45 13.57 -22.41
CA ALA A 225 53.81 13.83 -21.12
C ALA A 225 52.72 14.92 -21.20
N GLU A 226 52.90 15.95 -22.04
CA GLU A 226 51.89 16.97 -22.32
C GLU A 226 50.69 16.37 -23.09
N ALA A 227 50.93 15.47 -24.04
CA ALA A 227 49.87 14.73 -24.75
C ALA A 227 49.08 13.81 -23.80
N GLU A 228 49.76 13.02 -22.96
CA GLU A 228 49.10 12.20 -21.93
C GLU A 228 48.28 13.05 -20.96
N ALA A 229 48.85 14.15 -20.45
CA ALA A 229 48.13 15.07 -19.56
C ALA A 229 46.87 15.66 -20.20
N GLU A 230 46.90 15.99 -21.50
CA GLU A 230 45.74 16.48 -22.24
C GLU A 230 44.69 15.37 -22.47
N THR A 231 45.10 14.12 -22.75
CA THR A 231 44.13 12.99 -22.81
C THR A 231 43.45 12.74 -21.47
N LEU A 232 44.20 12.77 -20.36
CA LEU A 232 43.66 12.67 -19.01
C LEU A 232 42.74 13.84 -18.67
N ARG A 233 43.10 15.07 -19.09
CA ARG A 233 42.26 16.27 -18.92
C ARG A 233 40.93 16.13 -19.66
N ARG A 234 40.93 15.65 -20.90
CA ARG A 234 39.71 15.39 -21.69
C ARG A 234 38.85 14.29 -21.09
N SER A 235 39.47 13.18 -20.66
CA SER A 235 38.77 12.10 -19.97
C SER A 235 38.12 12.59 -18.67
N ALA A 236 38.87 13.32 -17.83
CA ALA A 236 38.35 13.91 -16.60
C ALA A 236 37.22 14.91 -16.85
N ALA A 237 37.31 15.74 -17.89
CA ALA A 237 36.25 16.66 -18.28
C ALA A 237 34.98 15.92 -18.72
N GLN A 238 35.12 14.84 -19.51
CA GLN A 238 34.00 13.99 -19.93
C GLN A 238 33.37 13.23 -18.77
N THR A 239 34.15 12.72 -17.81
CA THR A 239 33.60 12.06 -16.62
C THR A 239 32.92 13.06 -15.69
N ASN A 240 33.46 14.28 -15.56
CA ASN A 240 32.84 15.32 -14.74
C ASN A 240 31.52 15.78 -15.35
N SER A 241 31.47 16.13 -16.64
CA SER A 241 30.22 16.55 -17.28
C SER A 241 29.15 15.45 -17.28
N GLY A 242 29.55 14.19 -17.46
CA GLY A 242 28.65 13.04 -17.33
C GLY A 242 28.16 12.79 -15.89
N ALA A 243 28.99 13.08 -14.88
CA ALA A 243 28.60 12.98 -13.47
C ALA A 243 27.72 14.16 -13.03
N GLU A 244 27.99 15.37 -13.50
CA GLU A 244 27.20 16.59 -13.27
C GLU A 244 25.81 16.43 -13.86
N ALA A 245 25.68 16.02 -15.14
CA ALA A 245 24.39 15.77 -15.78
C ALA A 245 23.55 14.71 -15.03
N ARG A 246 24.18 13.63 -14.53
CA ARG A 246 23.49 12.62 -13.69
C ARG A 246 23.12 13.15 -12.31
N ALA A 247 23.89 14.07 -11.74
CA ALA A 247 23.57 14.68 -10.46
C ALA A 247 22.34 15.62 -10.60
N GLU A 248 22.26 16.36 -11.70
CA GLU A 248 21.08 17.18 -12.05
C GLU A 248 19.83 16.31 -12.30
N GLU A 249 19.96 15.23 -13.09
CA GLU A 249 18.89 14.26 -13.34
C GLU A 249 18.35 13.63 -12.03
N LEU A 250 19.24 13.17 -11.15
CA LEU A 250 18.86 12.62 -9.84
C LEU A 250 18.26 13.68 -8.90
N SER A 251 18.70 14.94 -9.00
CA SER A 251 18.11 16.04 -8.23
C SER A 251 16.67 16.34 -8.68
N ALA A 252 16.42 16.37 -10.00
CA ALA A 252 15.09 16.55 -10.55
C ALA A 252 14.15 15.38 -10.20
N GLU A 253 14.64 14.13 -10.28
CA GLU A 253 13.90 12.95 -9.81
C GLU A 253 13.51 13.05 -8.32
N LEU A 254 14.43 13.51 -7.47
CA LEU A 254 14.17 13.67 -6.03
C LEU A 254 13.13 14.76 -5.76
N GLU A 255 13.16 15.87 -6.50
CA GLU A 255 12.17 16.94 -6.38
C GLU A 255 10.78 16.48 -6.83
N ILE A 256 10.68 15.75 -7.95
CA ILE A 256 9.44 15.12 -8.41
C ILE A 256 8.90 14.17 -7.34
N LYS A 257 9.74 13.25 -6.83
CA LYS A 257 9.34 12.29 -5.78
C LYS A 257 8.97 12.97 -4.46
N ALA A 258 9.60 14.09 -4.10
CA ALA A 258 9.23 14.87 -2.93
C ALA A 258 7.86 15.54 -3.09
N SER A 259 7.54 16.10 -4.26
CA SER A 259 6.23 16.67 -4.55
C SER A 259 5.11 15.60 -4.55
N GLN A 260 5.37 14.42 -5.13
CA GLN A 260 4.46 13.28 -5.08
C GLN A 260 4.21 12.79 -3.66
N LEU A 261 5.25 12.68 -2.82
CA LEU A 261 5.10 12.34 -1.40
C LEU A 261 4.26 13.39 -0.66
N SER A 262 4.46 14.69 -0.93
CA SER A 262 3.65 15.74 -0.33
C SER A 262 2.18 15.68 -0.75
N SER A 263 1.88 15.29 -2.00
CA SER A 263 0.49 15.07 -2.47
C SER A 263 -0.15 13.89 -1.75
N LEU A 264 0.56 12.75 -1.68
CA LEU A 264 0.07 11.54 -1.00
C LEU A 264 -0.10 11.74 0.51
N GLU A 265 0.80 12.48 1.17
CA GLU A 265 0.65 12.83 2.60
C GLU A 265 -0.58 13.75 2.82
N ALA A 266 -0.89 14.66 1.89
CA ALA A 266 -2.09 15.50 1.94
C ALA A 266 -3.39 14.71 1.66
N GLU A 267 -3.40 13.83 0.66
CA GLU A 267 -4.52 12.93 0.34
C GLU A 267 -4.83 11.98 1.51
N LEU A 268 -3.79 11.42 2.15
CA LEU A 268 -3.94 10.55 3.32
C LEU A 268 -4.56 11.32 4.50
N MET A 269 -4.14 12.57 4.76
CA MET A 269 -4.77 13.39 5.80
C MET A 269 -6.23 13.73 5.47
N ALA A 270 -6.56 14.04 4.21
CA ALA A 270 -7.93 14.30 3.78
C ALA A 270 -8.83 13.07 3.94
N LEU A 271 -8.38 11.90 3.49
CA LEU A 271 -9.08 10.62 3.67
C LEU A 271 -9.25 10.25 5.14
N SER A 272 -8.22 10.49 5.97
CA SER A 272 -8.29 10.24 7.42
C SER A 272 -9.27 11.18 8.12
N SER A 273 -9.41 12.43 7.69
CA SER A 273 -10.42 13.37 8.22
C SER A 273 -11.83 12.90 7.86
N ALA A 274 -12.06 12.59 6.58
CA ALA A 274 -13.35 12.12 6.08
C ALA A 274 -13.80 10.82 6.76
N ALA A 275 -12.88 9.89 7.00
CA ALA A 275 -13.17 8.63 7.69
C ALA A 275 -13.54 8.82 9.18
N GLU A 276 -12.90 9.76 9.89
CA GLU A 276 -13.28 10.09 11.28
C GLU A 276 -14.60 10.88 11.33
N GLU A 277 -14.90 11.73 10.34
CA GLU A 277 -16.21 12.39 10.20
C GLU A 277 -17.34 11.38 9.93
N GLU A 278 -17.16 10.44 9.00
CA GLU A 278 -18.14 9.38 8.72
C GLU A 278 -18.37 8.49 9.95
N LYS A 279 -17.30 8.09 10.63
CA LYS A 279 -17.35 7.33 11.89
C LYS A 279 -18.07 8.09 13.00
N ALA A 280 -17.88 9.40 13.11
CA ALA A 280 -18.60 10.24 14.06
C ALA A 280 -20.10 10.35 13.70
N ALA A 281 -20.44 10.47 12.42
CA ALA A 281 -21.83 10.48 11.94
C ALA A 281 -22.53 9.13 12.22
N LEU A 282 -21.87 8.00 11.93
CA LEU A 282 -22.37 6.66 12.25
C LEU A 282 -22.51 6.42 13.76
N ALA A 283 -21.60 6.96 14.58
CA ALA A 283 -21.74 6.90 16.04
C ALA A 283 -22.96 7.70 16.52
N ALA A 284 -23.19 8.91 15.99
CA ALA A 284 -24.36 9.73 16.29
C ALA A 284 -25.68 9.06 15.83
N GLU A 285 -25.69 8.44 14.65
CA GLU A 285 -26.86 7.68 14.19
C GLU A 285 -27.14 6.45 15.06
N ASN A 286 -26.12 5.68 15.46
CA ASN A 286 -26.30 4.55 16.36
C ASN A 286 -26.90 4.97 17.71
N VAL A 287 -26.47 6.11 18.28
CA VAL A 287 -27.08 6.69 19.49
C VAL A 287 -28.54 7.10 19.23
N ARG A 288 -28.83 7.75 18.10
CA ARG A 288 -30.21 8.11 17.70
C ARG A 288 -31.12 6.89 17.54
N LEU A 289 -30.62 5.81 16.95
CA LEU A 289 -31.36 4.56 16.77
C LEU A 289 -31.54 3.82 18.10
N ALA A 290 -30.54 3.79 18.97
CA ALA A 290 -30.65 3.23 20.32
C ALA A 290 -31.74 3.95 21.13
N ASN A 291 -31.71 5.30 21.17
CA ASN A 291 -32.75 6.10 21.82
C ASN A 291 -34.15 5.78 21.26
N LYS A 292 -34.29 5.66 19.93
CA LYS A 292 -35.57 5.32 19.30
C LYS A 292 -36.04 3.89 19.60
N VAL A 293 -35.12 2.95 19.83
CA VAL A 293 -35.45 1.60 20.30
C VAL A 293 -35.93 1.63 21.75
N ASP A 294 -35.28 2.41 22.62
CA ASP A 294 -35.74 2.59 24.01
C ASP A 294 -37.10 3.32 24.09
N GLU A 295 -37.33 4.36 23.26
CA GLU A 295 -38.63 5.03 23.10
C GLU A 295 -39.72 4.03 22.67
N ASN A 296 -39.47 3.25 21.61
CA ASN A 296 -40.40 2.22 21.14
C ASN A 296 -40.67 1.14 22.21
N ARG A 297 -39.67 0.78 23.03
CA ARG A 297 -39.85 -0.17 24.14
C ARG A 297 -40.79 0.39 25.21
N LEU A 298 -40.65 1.67 25.57
CA LEU A 298 -41.54 2.33 26.53
C LEU A 298 -42.99 2.39 26.02
N VAL A 299 -43.19 2.75 24.75
CA VAL A 299 -44.52 2.74 24.12
C VAL A 299 -45.12 1.33 24.11
N LEU A 300 -44.31 0.29 23.86
CA LEU A 300 -44.79 -1.09 23.89
C LEU A 300 -45.19 -1.54 25.31
N GLU A 301 -44.44 -1.13 26.34
CA GLU A 301 -44.79 -1.37 27.75
C GLU A 301 -46.08 -0.63 28.17
N GLU A 302 -46.34 0.57 27.61
CA GLU A 302 -47.59 1.31 27.81
C GLU A 302 -48.78 0.61 27.14
N VAL A 303 -48.63 0.17 25.89
CA VAL A 303 -49.65 -0.61 25.16
C VAL A 303 -49.93 -1.97 25.83
N GLU A 304 -48.93 -2.61 26.42
CA GLU A 304 -49.12 -3.84 27.21
C GLU A 304 -49.98 -3.58 28.46
N LYS A 305 -49.77 -2.46 29.17
CA LYS A 305 -50.61 -2.05 30.32
C LYS A 305 -52.03 -1.68 29.90
N GLU A 306 -52.20 -0.91 28.81
CA GLU A 306 -53.53 -0.60 28.27
C GLU A 306 -54.30 -1.88 27.90
N LYS A 307 -53.62 -2.84 27.26
CA LYS A 307 -54.20 -4.14 26.95
C LYS A 307 -54.62 -4.91 28.21
N GLU A 308 -53.82 -4.92 29.27
CA GLU A 308 -54.20 -5.56 30.54
C GLU A 308 -55.46 -4.92 31.15
N VAL A 309 -55.58 -3.58 31.11
CA VAL A 309 -56.78 -2.86 31.56
C VAL A 309 -58.00 -3.24 30.70
N TYR A 310 -57.89 -3.21 29.37
CA TYR A 310 -58.99 -3.58 28.47
C TYR A 310 -59.43 -5.04 28.63
N VAL A 311 -58.51 -5.97 28.91
CA VAL A 311 -58.85 -7.36 29.22
C VAL A 311 -59.63 -7.45 30.53
N ALA A 312 -59.20 -6.75 31.59
CA ALA A 312 -59.92 -6.72 32.86
C ALA A 312 -61.32 -6.10 32.74
N GLU A 313 -61.49 -5.02 31.96
CA GLU A 313 -62.80 -4.43 31.65
C GLU A 313 -63.72 -5.40 30.90
N CYS A 314 -63.17 -6.16 29.94
CA CYS A 314 -63.90 -7.17 29.19
C CYS A 314 -64.31 -8.37 30.07
N GLU A 315 -63.44 -8.82 30.97
CA GLU A 315 -63.76 -9.85 31.96
C GLU A 315 -64.85 -9.39 32.94
N GLN A 316 -64.79 -8.14 33.42
CA GLN A 316 -65.81 -7.56 34.28
C GLN A 316 -67.17 -7.42 33.57
N ALA A 317 -67.17 -6.98 32.31
CA ALA A 317 -68.39 -6.89 31.50
C ALA A 317 -69.00 -8.28 31.23
N LEU A 318 -68.16 -9.30 31.04
CA LEU A 318 -68.61 -10.69 30.85
C LEU A 318 -69.23 -11.25 32.15
N GLN A 319 -68.60 -11.04 33.31
CA GLN A 319 -69.15 -11.42 34.62
C GLN A 319 -70.51 -10.73 34.87
N ALA A 320 -70.63 -9.43 34.60
CA ALA A 320 -71.89 -8.70 34.75
C ALA A 320 -73.00 -9.25 33.83
N ASN A 321 -72.65 -9.71 32.63
CA ASN A 321 -73.59 -10.36 31.71
C ASN A 321 -74.02 -11.76 32.21
N GLU A 322 -73.09 -12.55 32.76
CA GLU A 322 -73.41 -13.84 33.40
C GLU A 322 -74.35 -13.67 34.60
N GLU A 323 -74.13 -12.64 35.44
CA GLU A 323 -75.03 -12.28 36.54
C GLU A 323 -76.41 -11.84 36.05
N GLN A 324 -76.48 -10.98 35.02
CA GLN A 324 -77.75 -10.58 34.41
C GLN A 324 -78.51 -11.77 33.82
N GLN A 325 -77.81 -12.69 33.15
CA GLN A 325 -78.40 -13.90 32.59
C GLN A 325 -78.91 -14.85 33.69
N ARG A 326 -78.19 -14.95 34.82
CA ARG A 326 -78.62 -15.70 36.01
C ARG A 326 -79.89 -15.09 36.62
N LEU A 327 -79.92 -13.77 36.82
CA LEU A 327 -81.10 -13.05 37.32
C LEU A 327 -82.29 -13.17 36.37
N ALA A 328 -82.07 -13.09 35.06
CA ALA A 328 -83.12 -13.28 34.05
C ALA A 328 -83.71 -14.70 34.08
N ASN A 329 -82.88 -15.72 34.31
CA ASN A 329 -83.35 -17.10 34.48
C ASN A 329 -84.12 -17.29 35.80
N GLU A 330 -83.68 -16.66 36.90
CA GLU A 330 -84.44 -16.68 38.16
C GLU A 330 -85.80 -15.98 38.02
N LEU A 331 -85.85 -14.82 37.36
CA LEU A 331 -87.11 -14.11 37.09
C LEU A 331 -88.05 -14.92 36.18
N LYS A 332 -87.53 -15.63 35.17
CA LYS A 332 -88.33 -16.57 34.36
C LYS A 332 -88.89 -17.72 35.20
N GLN A 333 -88.10 -18.29 36.12
CA GLN A 333 -88.59 -19.35 37.01
C GLN A 333 -89.70 -18.80 37.91
N ARG A 334 -89.50 -17.65 38.57
CA ARG A 334 -90.52 -17.02 39.42
C ARG A 334 -91.79 -16.65 38.64
N LEU A 335 -91.65 -16.23 37.37
CA LEU A 335 -92.79 -15.97 36.50
C LEU A 335 -93.57 -17.27 36.23
N HIS A 336 -92.88 -18.36 35.89
CA HIS A 336 -93.51 -19.66 35.66
C HIS A 336 -94.18 -20.24 36.93
N ASP A 337 -93.54 -20.09 38.09
CA ASP A 337 -94.13 -20.47 39.38
C ASP A 337 -95.39 -19.64 39.71
N ALA A 338 -95.41 -18.36 39.31
CA ALA A 338 -96.58 -17.49 39.46
C ALA A 338 -97.68 -17.81 38.43
N GLU A 339 -97.34 -18.11 37.18
CA GLU A 339 -98.26 -18.53 36.13
C GLU A 339 -98.96 -19.85 36.52
N THR A 340 -98.22 -20.86 36.95
CA THR A 340 -98.77 -22.15 37.41
C THR A 340 -99.62 -21.99 38.68
N LEU A 341 -99.26 -21.09 39.59
CA LEU A 341 -100.10 -20.74 40.74
C LEU A 341 -101.42 -20.06 40.29
N VAL A 342 -101.36 -19.15 39.31
CA VAL A 342 -102.55 -18.52 38.73
C VAL A 342 -103.42 -19.54 38.02
N GLU A 343 -102.86 -20.44 37.20
CA GLU A 343 -103.59 -21.54 36.57
C GLU A 343 -104.28 -22.44 37.60
N SER A 344 -103.57 -22.81 38.68
CA SER A 344 -104.16 -23.57 39.80
C SER A 344 -105.30 -22.81 40.47
N LYS A 345 -105.18 -21.49 40.66
CA LYS A 345 -106.24 -20.66 41.26
C LYS A 345 -107.43 -20.44 40.32
N VAL A 346 -107.20 -20.33 39.01
CA VAL A 346 -108.26 -20.32 38.00
C VAL A 346 -108.99 -21.67 37.96
N ALA A 347 -108.27 -22.79 38.07
CA ALA A 347 -108.88 -24.11 38.18
C ALA A 347 -109.71 -24.29 39.47
N GLU A 348 -109.21 -23.81 40.62
CA GLU A 348 -109.99 -23.76 41.88
C GLU A 348 -111.25 -22.90 41.72
N LEU A 349 -111.15 -21.71 41.13
CA LEU A 349 -112.29 -20.82 40.91
C LEU A 349 -113.31 -21.42 39.92
N ALA A 350 -112.86 -22.10 38.86
CA ALA A 350 -113.73 -22.80 37.93
C ALA A 350 -114.46 -23.98 38.59
N ALA A 351 -113.77 -24.74 39.47
CA ALA A 351 -114.38 -25.79 40.26
C ALA A 351 -115.43 -25.22 41.26
N LEU A 352 -115.11 -24.11 41.94
CA LEU A 352 -116.06 -23.41 42.81
C LEU A 352 -117.26 -22.84 42.05
N ALA A 353 -117.06 -22.31 40.84
CA ALA A 353 -118.14 -21.86 39.96
C ALA A 353 -119.05 -23.03 39.56
N GLY A 354 -118.49 -24.19 39.18
CA GLY A 354 -119.26 -25.39 38.88
C GLY A 354 -120.06 -25.92 40.09
N VAL A 355 -119.50 -25.82 41.30
CA VAL A 355 -120.24 -26.11 42.55
C VAL A 355 -121.37 -25.11 42.78
N ALA A 356 -121.13 -23.81 42.54
CA ALA A 356 -122.16 -22.77 42.67
C ALA A 356 -123.29 -22.93 41.64
N GLU A 357 -122.98 -23.28 40.39
CA GLU A 357 -123.97 -23.61 39.36
C GLU A 357 -124.78 -24.86 39.75
N SER A 358 -124.12 -25.91 40.25
CA SER A 358 -124.81 -27.10 40.77
C SER A 358 -125.76 -26.75 41.93
N GLN A 359 -125.32 -25.90 42.87
CA GLN A 359 -126.17 -25.42 43.96
C GLN A 359 -127.32 -24.53 43.47
N ALA A 360 -127.11 -23.71 42.43
CA ALA A 360 -128.16 -22.91 41.83
C ALA A 360 -129.24 -23.80 41.17
N VAL A 361 -128.82 -24.84 40.44
CA VAL A 361 -129.72 -25.83 39.84
C VAL A 361 -130.47 -26.65 40.92
N GLU A 362 -129.83 -26.99 42.03
CA GLU A 362 -130.53 -27.62 43.16
C GLU A 362 -131.51 -26.67 43.86
N GLN A 363 -131.16 -25.40 44.07
CA GLN A 363 -132.09 -24.39 44.57
C GLN A 363 -133.27 -24.16 43.63
N GLU A 364 -133.04 -24.17 42.31
CA GLU A 364 -134.12 -24.06 41.32
C GLU A 364 -135.04 -25.28 41.41
N LYS A 365 -134.50 -26.51 41.42
CA LYS A 365 -135.29 -27.75 41.63
C LYS A 365 -136.07 -27.73 42.96
N LEU A 366 -135.50 -27.16 44.03
CA LEU A 366 -136.18 -26.99 45.31
C LEU A 366 -137.34 -25.98 45.21
N ARG A 367 -137.13 -24.81 44.60
CA ARG A 367 -138.20 -23.82 44.35
C ARG A 367 -139.32 -24.40 43.47
N ASP A 368 -138.96 -25.23 42.50
CA ASP A 368 -139.89 -25.89 41.61
C ASP A 368 -140.70 -26.99 42.32
N ALA A 369 -140.08 -27.67 43.29
CA ALA A 369 -140.76 -28.61 44.19
C ALA A 369 -141.67 -27.89 45.20
N GLU A 370 -141.23 -26.76 45.78
CA GLU A 370 -142.05 -25.89 46.64
C GLU A 370 -143.25 -25.33 45.87
N ARG A 371 -143.04 -24.88 44.64
CA ARG A 371 -144.10 -24.41 43.74
C ARG A 371 -145.12 -25.52 43.50
N ARG A 372 -144.68 -26.71 43.08
CA ARG A 372 -145.57 -27.87 42.89
C ARG A 372 -146.27 -28.30 44.18
N ALA A 373 -145.63 -28.18 45.34
CA ALA A 373 -146.26 -28.42 46.64
C ALA A 373 -147.34 -27.36 46.97
N SER A 374 -147.12 -26.09 46.61
CA SER A 374 -148.13 -25.03 46.77
C SER A 374 -149.31 -25.15 45.78
N GLU A 375 -149.04 -25.59 44.54
CA GLU A 375 -150.05 -25.90 43.54
C GLU A 375 -150.87 -27.13 43.97
N ALA A 376 -150.23 -28.15 44.57
CA ALA A 376 -150.92 -29.29 45.17
C ALA A 376 -151.74 -28.89 46.42
N SER A 377 -151.24 -28.00 47.28
CA SER A 377 -151.97 -27.55 48.46
C SER A 377 -153.20 -26.69 48.11
N THR A 378 -153.08 -25.84 47.09
CA THR A 378 -154.22 -25.06 46.57
C THR A 378 -155.22 -25.93 45.82
N ALA A 379 -154.77 -26.95 45.07
CA ALA A 379 -155.65 -27.96 44.50
C ALA A 379 -156.39 -28.77 45.59
N LEU A 380 -155.72 -29.17 46.66
CA LEU A 380 -156.34 -29.81 47.83
C LEU A 380 -157.35 -28.89 48.53
N ALA A 381 -157.03 -27.61 48.70
CA ALA A 381 -157.98 -26.63 49.25
C ALA A 381 -159.23 -26.48 48.35
N LYS A 382 -159.05 -26.45 47.03
CA LYS A 382 -160.14 -26.42 46.05
C LYS A 382 -161.00 -27.69 46.15
N VAL A 383 -160.40 -28.88 46.11
CA VAL A 383 -161.11 -30.16 46.29
C VAL A 383 -161.84 -30.21 47.64
N ASN A 384 -161.25 -29.70 48.73
CA ASN A 384 -161.91 -29.66 50.03
C ASN A 384 -163.12 -28.69 50.03
N SER A 385 -163.02 -27.56 49.32
CA SER A 385 -164.16 -26.63 49.12
C SER A 385 -165.26 -27.23 48.24
N GLU A 386 -164.90 -27.98 47.19
CA GLU A 386 -165.82 -28.73 46.34
C GLU A 386 -166.48 -29.88 47.12
N MET A 387 -165.76 -30.55 48.02
CA MET A 387 -166.30 -31.62 48.87
C MET A 387 -167.22 -31.06 49.97
N LEU A 388 -166.94 -29.88 50.52
CA LEU A 388 -167.86 -29.13 51.39
C LEU A 388 -169.11 -28.68 50.64
N SER A 389 -168.97 -28.21 49.39
CA SER A 389 -170.09 -27.88 48.50
C SER A 389 -170.96 -29.11 48.23
N LEU A 390 -170.37 -30.22 47.79
CA LEU A 390 -171.05 -31.51 47.59
C LEU A 390 -171.72 -32.01 48.87
N ARG A 391 -171.11 -31.81 50.04
CA ARG A 391 -171.71 -32.17 51.34
C ARG A 391 -172.96 -31.34 51.63
N SER A 392 -172.93 -30.03 51.39
CA SER A 392 -174.12 -29.16 51.53
C SER A 392 -175.23 -29.53 50.53
N GLN A 393 -174.85 -29.95 49.31
CA GLN A 393 -175.78 -30.43 48.28
C GLN A 393 -176.36 -31.81 48.63
N ASN A 394 -175.61 -32.68 49.33
CA ASN A 394 -176.13 -33.94 49.87
C ASN A 394 -177.03 -33.73 51.10
N GLU A 395 -176.78 -32.72 51.92
CA GLU A 395 -177.67 -32.35 53.02
C GLU A 395 -179.02 -31.81 52.50
N SER A 396 -179.03 -31.04 51.41
CA SER A 396 -180.29 -30.60 50.80
C SER A 396 -181.08 -31.77 50.18
N THR A 397 -180.45 -32.65 49.39
CA THR A 397 -181.15 -33.81 48.80
C THR A 397 -181.65 -34.81 49.84
N THR A 398 -180.89 -35.06 50.92
CA THR A 398 -181.35 -35.91 52.02
C THR A 398 -182.45 -35.27 52.87
N SER A 399 -182.54 -33.93 52.92
CA SER A 399 -183.67 -33.24 53.55
C SER A 399 -184.96 -33.39 52.74
N GLU A 400 -184.91 -33.25 51.41
CA GLU A 400 -186.06 -33.50 50.53
C GLU A 400 -186.54 -34.95 50.58
N LEU A 401 -185.62 -35.92 50.64
CA LEU A 401 -185.97 -37.33 50.75
C LEU A 401 -186.64 -37.65 52.09
N ARG A 402 -186.22 -37.02 53.20
CA ARG A 402 -186.93 -37.14 54.50
C ARG A 402 -188.36 -36.60 54.45
N ALA A 403 -188.57 -35.44 53.81
CA ALA A 403 -189.91 -34.87 53.66
C ALA A 403 -190.84 -35.82 52.88
N LYS A 404 -190.38 -36.34 51.74
CA LYS A 404 -191.14 -37.27 50.89
C LYS A 404 -191.48 -38.60 51.59
N VAL A 405 -190.63 -39.09 52.49
CA VAL A 405 -190.92 -40.29 53.30
C VAL A 405 -191.98 -40.01 54.38
N SER A 406 -191.95 -38.83 55.01
CA SER A 406 -192.95 -38.42 56.01
C SER A 406 -194.38 -38.38 55.41
N ASP A 407 -194.54 -37.76 54.25
CA ASP A 407 -195.86 -37.59 53.62
C ASP A 407 -196.45 -38.93 53.15
N LEU A 408 -195.61 -39.84 52.63
CA LEU A 408 -196.04 -41.20 52.25
C LEU A 408 -196.42 -42.07 53.44
N GLN A 409 -195.82 -41.84 54.62
CA GLN A 409 -196.07 -42.64 55.82
C GLN A 409 -197.38 -42.26 56.55
N ALA A 410 -197.89 -41.04 56.35
CA ALA A 410 -199.20 -40.62 56.83
C ALA A 410 -200.36 -41.20 56.00
N ALA A 411 -200.23 -41.23 54.67
CA ALA A 411 -201.29 -41.71 53.78
C ALA A 411 -201.50 -43.25 53.83
N LEU A 412 -200.46 -44.03 54.16
CA LEU A 412 -200.51 -45.49 54.10
C LEU A 412 -201.35 -46.15 55.22
N ASN A 413 -201.57 -45.46 56.35
CA ASN A 413 -202.33 -46.00 57.49
C ASN A 413 -203.86 -46.00 57.30
N ALA A 414 -204.39 -45.33 56.28
CA ALA A 414 -205.83 -45.30 56.00
C ALA A 414 -206.32 -46.40 55.04
N GLN A 415 -205.40 -47.15 54.39
CA GLN A 415 -205.76 -48.04 53.28
C GLN A 415 -205.01 -49.39 53.29
N ARG A 416 -204.92 -50.05 54.46
CA ARG A 416 -204.41 -51.44 54.56
C ARG A 416 -205.23 -52.36 55.47
N SER A 417 -206.49 -52.56 55.06
CA SER A 417 -207.14 -53.88 55.15
C SER A 417 -207.25 -54.46 53.73
N ALA A 418 -206.92 -55.74 53.55
CA ALA A 418 -206.96 -56.54 52.30
C ALA A 418 -205.75 -56.51 51.32
N GLN A 419 -204.62 -57.08 51.79
CA GLN A 419 -203.88 -58.21 51.15
C GLN A 419 -203.04 -58.04 49.82
N PRO A 420 -202.19 -59.04 49.42
CA PRO A 420 -200.83 -58.82 48.84
C PRO A 420 -200.68 -59.40 47.40
N PRO A 421 -199.49 -59.67 46.75
CA PRO A 421 -198.27 -60.41 47.18
C PRO A 421 -196.91 -59.83 46.66
N ALA A 422 -195.82 -60.64 46.57
CA ALA A 422 -194.42 -60.29 46.24
C ALA A 422 -193.64 -61.55 45.73
N MET A 423 -192.34 -61.63 45.32
CA MET A 423 -191.20 -60.68 45.11
C MET A 423 -190.03 -61.40 44.36
N SER A 424 -189.34 -60.80 43.35
CA SER A 424 -188.01 -61.27 42.81
C SER A 424 -187.44 -60.33 41.70
N ASP A 425 -186.28 -60.58 41.05
CA ASP A 425 -184.84 -60.62 41.48
C ASP A 425 -183.98 -61.16 40.29
N GLU A 426 -182.87 -60.52 39.87
CA GLU A 426 -181.83 -61.15 39.01
C GLU A 426 -180.56 -60.28 38.80
N SER A 427 -179.36 -60.81 39.09
CA SER A 427 -178.08 -60.15 38.77
C SER A 427 -176.91 -61.15 38.63
N VAL A 428 -176.40 -61.38 37.41
CA VAL A 428 -175.33 -62.38 37.15
C VAL A 428 -174.21 -61.93 36.19
N GLN A 429 -174.43 -61.03 35.21
CA GLN A 429 -173.58 -60.99 34.01
C GLN A 429 -172.37 -60.02 33.94
N LEU A 430 -172.04 -59.24 34.98
CA LEU A 430 -171.14 -58.06 34.81
C LEU A 430 -169.75 -58.06 35.49
N ARG A 431 -169.24 -59.18 36.03
CA ARG A 431 -167.88 -59.22 36.63
C ARG A 431 -166.88 -60.23 36.07
N GLN A 432 -167.23 -60.86 34.95
CA GLN A 432 -166.30 -61.68 34.16
C GLN A 432 -165.35 -60.84 33.26
N GLN A 433 -165.46 -59.51 33.28
CA GLN A 433 -164.67 -58.58 32.44
C GLN A 433 -163.38 -58.05 33.11
N LEU A 434 -163.09 -58.39 34.37
CA LEU A 434 -162.02 -57.74 35.13
C LEU A 434 -160.61 -58.34 34.87
N ASP A 435 -160.51 -59.65 34.57
CA ASP A 435 -159.22 -60.35 34.48
C ASP A 435 -158.47 -60.14 33.14
N ALA A 436 -159.15 -59.67 32.09
CA ALA A 436 -158.56 -59.53 30.76
C ALA A 436 -157.61 -58.32 30.60
N ALA A 437 -157.54 -57.43 31.58
CA ALA A 437 -156.75 -56.18 31.49
C ALA A 437 -155.29 -56.30 31.98
N ASN A 438 -155.00 -57.23 32.90
CA ASN A 438 -153.71 -57.31 33.60
C ASN A 438 -152.54 -57.84 32.74
N SER A 439 -152.79 -58.42 31.57
CA SER A 439 -151.76 -59.03 30.72
C SER A 439 -150.98 -58.05 29.82
N ARG A 440 -151.38 -56.78 29.73
CA ARG A 440 -150.76 -55.79 28.81
C ARG A 440 -149.61 -54.98 29.41
N VAL A 441 -149.38 -55.03 30.73
CA VAL A 441 -148.39 -54.16 31.41
C VAL A 441 -146.95 -54.67 31.26
N HIS A 442 -146.73 -55.98 31.12
CA HIS A 442 -145.37 -56.54 31.10
C HIS A 442 -144.58 -56.37 29.79
N GLN A 443 -145.22 -55.96 28.68
CA GLN A 443 -144.58 -55.95 27.37
C GLN A 443 -143.79 -54.66 27.05
N LEU A 444 -143.88 -53.62 27.89
CA LEU A 444 -143.25 -52.31 27.67
C LEU A 444 -141.90 -52.11 28.38
N GLN A 445 -141.45 -53.06 29.20
CA GLN A 445 -140.20 -52.91 29.99
C GLN A 445 -138.93 -53.42 29.29
N SER A 446 -139.00 -54.02 28.10
CA SER A 446 -137.85 -54.72 27.48
C SER A 446 -137.15 -53.98 26.32
N MET A 447 -137.57 -52.77 25.92
CA MET A 447 -137.03 -52.07 24.74
C MET A 447 -136.14 -50.84 25.07
N LEU A 448 -135.53 -50.78 26.26
CA LEU A 448 -134.82 -49.58 26.74
C LEU A 448 -133.36 -49.82 27.21
N SER A 449 -132.76 -50.98 26.94
CA SER A 449 -131.43 -51.36 27.47
C SER A 449 -130.22 -51.17 26.53
N ASP A 450 -130.41 -51.05 25.21
CA ASP A 450 -129.34 -51.42 24.26
C ASP A 450 -128.53 -50.24 23.67
N GLU A 451 -128.84 -48.98 24.03
CA GLU A 451 -128.33 -47.80 23.32
C GLU A 451 -127.14 -47.08 24.01
N ARG A 452 -126.20 -47.83 24.63
CA ARG A 452 -125.08 -47.24 25.41
C ARG A 452 -123.66 -47.67 25.05
N ALA A 453 -123.43 -48.27 23.89
CA ALA A 453 -122.08 -48.67 23.47
C ALA A 453 -121.84 -48.52 21.97
N HIS A 454 -121.17 -47.42 21.55
CA HIS A 454 -120.16 -47.36 20.47
C HIS A 454 -119.82 -45.90 20.11
N ASN A 455 -118.65 -45.40 20.51
CA ASN A 455 -117.77 -44.55 19.67
C ASN A 455 -116.50 -44.09 20.43
N ALA A 456 -115.36 -44.73 20.15
CA ALA A 456 -114.03 -44.22 20.47
C ALA A 456 -112.96 -44.95 19.62
N ALA A 457 -112.34 -44.26 18.65
CA ALA A 457 -110.94 -44.38 18.20
C ALA A 457 -110.70 -43.88 16.74
N SER A 458 -109.67 -43.04 16.54
CA SER A 458 -108.53 -43.23 15.59
C SER A 458 -108.02 -41.98 14.84
N SER A 459 -106.78 -42.09 14.32
CA SER A 459 -105.98 -41.15 13.51
C SER A 459 -105.20 -40.06 14.29
N SER A 460 -103.98 -39.62 13.91
CA SER A 460 -103.11 -39.99 12.76
C SER A 460 -101.60 -39.75 13.06
N LYS A 461 -100.70 -39.78 12.04
CA LYS A 461 -99.26 -40.12 12.16
C LYS A 461 -98.34 -39.40 11.15
N ALA A 462 -97.17 -38.91 11.62
CA ALA A 462 -95.93 -38.56 10.87
C ALA A 462 -94.76 -38.39 11.88
N GLY A 463 -93.45 -38.32 11.54
CA GLY A 463 -92.73 -38.65 10.29
C GLY A 463 -91.52 -37.72 10.00
N ASN A 464 -90.25 -38.19 10.10
CA ASN A 464 -89.04 -37.49 9.60
C ASN A 464 -87.81 -38.42 9.41
N PHE A 465 -86.82 -38.04 8.58
CA PHE A 465 -85.79 -38.94 8.01
C PHE A 465 -84.33 -38.43 8.07
N THR A 466 -83.38 -39.40 8.07
CA THR A 466 -81.96 -39.38 7.65
C THR A 466 -80.93 -38.40 8.25
N ASN A 467 -79.80 -38.96 8.70
CA ASN A 467 -78.51 -38.27 8.84
C ASN A 467 -77.38 -39.22 8.41
N LYS A 468 -76.58 -38.86 7.38
CA LYS A 468 -75.38 -39.60 6.91
C LYS A 468 -74.56 -38.79 5.88
N LYS A 469 -73.60 -38.00 6.34
CA LYS A 469 -72.43 -37.54 5.55
C LYS A 469 -71.28 -37.24 6.53
N ASN A 470 -70.27 -38.10 6.54
CA ASN A 470 -69.09 -37.98 7.42
C ASN A 470 -67.85 -38.62 6.75
N GLU A 471 -67.67 -38.36 5.45
CA GLU A 471 -66.42 -38.64 4.72
C GLU A 471 -66.20 -37.47 3.74
N ASP A 472 -65.18 -36.64 4.01
CA ASP A 472 -64.44 -35.76 3.08
C ASP A 472 -63.52 -34.82 3.90
N PHE A 473 -62.49 -35.40 4.53
CA PHE A 473 -61.41 -34.66 5.22
C PHE A 473 -60.04 -34.83 4.53
N ALA A 474 -60.00 -35.44 3.35
CA ALA A 474 -58.77 -35.86 2.66
C ALA A 474 -58.39 -34.98 1.45
N ASP A 475 -59.35 -34.33 0.79
CA ASP A 475 -59.07 -33.35 -0.26
C ASP A 475 -59.16 -31.92 0.29
N THR A 476 -58.16 -31.09 -0.06
CA THR A 476 -58.09 -29.70 0.38
C THR A 476 -59.24 -28.89 -0.20
N ASP A 477 -60.28 -28.68 0.61
CA ASP A 477 -61.41 -27.81 0.32
C ASP A 477 -60.95 -26.34 0.19
N ILE A 478 -60.77 -25.93 -1.06
CA ILE A 478 -60.43 -24.56 -1.48
C ILE A 478 -61.67 -23.65 -1.38
N GLU A 479 -62.88 -24.19 -1.57
CA GLU A 479 -64.13 -23.40 -1.53
C GLU A 479 -64.42 -22.93 -0.10
N GLY A 480 -64.24 -23.80 0.90
CA GLY A 480 -64.30 -23.43 2.31
C GLY A 480 -63.21 -22.45 2.76
N ALA A 481 -62.06 -22.38 2.06
CA ALA A 481 -61.03 -21.37 2.30
C ALA A 481 -61.37 -20.00 1.72
N VAL A 482 -62.07 -19.95 0.58
CA VAL A 482 -62.58 -18.71 -0.02
C VAL A 482 -63.71 -18.10 0.82
N LEU A 483 -64.61 -18.94 1.36
CA LEU A 483 -65.77 -18.49 2.15
C LEU A 483 -65.44 -18.02 3.59
N THR A 484 -64.28 -18.36 4.14
CA THR A 484 -63.89 -18.01 5.52
C THR A 484 -62.92 -16.82 5.62
N GLY A 485 -62.41 -16.31 4.49
CA GLY A 485 -61.46 -15.19 4.44
C GLY A 485 -62.13 -13.82 4.36
N GLY A 486 -62.56 -13.24 5.49
CA GLY A 486 -63.08 -11.87 5.53
C GLY A 486 -62.03 -10.82 5.14
N SER A 487 -62.39 -9.92 4.20
CA SER A 487 -61.66 -8.72 3.71
C SER A 487 -60.22 -8.88 3.17
N TYR A 488 -59.48 -9.93 3.54
CA TYR A 488 -58.20 -10.36 2.96
C TYR A 488 -58.37 -11.77 2.37
N ALA A 489 -59.37 -11.92 1.50
CA ALA A 489 -59.78 -13.22 0.98
C ALA A 489 -58.65 -13.93 0.22
N PHE A 490 -58.56 -15.24 0.38
CA PHE A 490 -57.68 -16.08 -0.43
C PHE A 490 -58.18 -16.10 -1.88
N VAL A 491 -57.44 -15.47 -2.81
CA VAL A 491 -57.80 -15.47 -4.23
C VAL A 491 -56.92 -16.49 -4.98
N PRO A 492 -57.50 -17.58 -5.51
CA PRO A 492 -56.72 -18.62 -6.17
C PRO A 492 -56.09 -18.11 -7.47
N LEU A 493 -54.78 -18.32 -7.62
CA LEU A 493 -54.01 -17.96 -8.82
C LEU A 493 -54.54 -18.68 -10.06
N GLN A 494 -55.08 -19.90 -9.91
CA GLN A 494 -55.73 -20.61 -11.01
C GLN A 494 -56.90 -19.81 -11.62
N GLY A 495 -57.64 -19.04 -10.80
CA GLY A 495 -58.70 -18.15 -11.26
C GLY A 495 -58.15 -16.98 -12.08
N HIS A 496 -57.08 -16.34 -11.58
CA HIS A 496 -56.43 -15.25 -12.29
C HIS A 496 -55.83 -15.69 -13.64
N LEU A 497 -55.12 -16.81 -13.69
CA LEU A 497 -54.52 -17.31 -14.95
C LEU A 497 -55.57 -17.74 -15.98
N LYS A 498 -56.72 -18.28 -15.55
CA LYS A 498 -57.87 -18.52 -16.44
C LYS A 498 -58.51 -17.22 -16.93
N SER A 499 -58.58 -16.18 -16.10
CA SER A 499 -59.13 -14.87 -16.47
C SER A 499 -58.20 -14.03 -17.37
N ALA A 500 -56.90 -14.34 -17.39
CA ALA A 500 -55.89 -13.63 -18.17
C ALA A 500 -55.96 -14.01 -19.67
N THR A 501 -56.98 -13.50 -20.37
CA THR A 501 -57.18 -13.70 -21.82
C THR A 501 -56.07 -13.14 -22.70
N ASN A 502 -55.28 -12.19 -22.19
CA ASN A 502 -54.23 -11.50 -22.94
C ASN A 502 -52.91 -12.29 -23.06
N VAL A 503 -52.75 -13.44 -22.39
CA VAL A 503 -51.52 -14.25 -22.44
C VAL A 503 -51.85 -15.75 -22.56
N PRO A 504 -52.04 -16.29 -23.78
CA PRO A 504 -52.49 -17.68 -23.97
C PRO A 504 -51.50 -18.74 -23.46
N VAL A 505 -50.21 -18.40 -23.31
CA VAL A 505 -49.19 -19.29 -22.68
C VAL A 505 -49.53 -19.63 -21.23
N LEU A 506 -50.17 -18.72 -20.50
CA LEU A 506 -50.55 -18.93 -19.08
C LEU A 506 -51.81 -19.78 -18.90
N GLN A 507 -52.58 -19.99 -19.97
CA GLN A 507 -53.74 -20.89 -19.99
C GLN A 507 -53.35 -22.34 -20.34
N HIS A 508 -52.07 -22.61 -20.62
CA HIS A 508 -51.58 -23.95 -20.91
C HIS A 508 -51.79 -24.88 -19.70
N PRO A 509 -52.24 -26.15 -19.89
CA PRO A 509 -52.59 -27.05 -18.78
C PRO A 509 -51.46 -27.28 -17.76
N VAL A 510 -50.20 -27.21 -18.19
CA VAL A 510 -49.03 -27.29 -17.28
C VAL A 510 -48.95 -26.07 -16.35
N ALA A 511 -49.19 -24.85 -16.85
CA ALA A 511 -49.19 -23.64 -16.04
C ALA A 511 -50.35 -23.62 -15.05
N LEU A 512 -51.54 -24.07 -15.49
CA LEU A 512 -52.72 -24.22 -14.63
C LEU A 512 -52.50 -25.28 -13.53
N ASN A 513 -51.83 -26.40 -13.82
CA ASN A 513 -51.46 -27.39 -12.80
C ASN A 513 -50.47 -26.81 -11.78
N ILE A 514 -49.43 -26.12 -12.21
CA ILE A 514 -48.45 -25.47 -11.31
C ILE A 514 -49.16 -24.47 -10.38
N ALA A 515 -50.05 -23.64 -10.92
CA ALA A 515 -50.85 -22.72 -10.12
C ALA A 515 -51.79 -23.43 -9.13
N THR A 516 -52.41 -24.54 -9.55
CA THR A 516 -53.26 -25.36 -8.67
C THR A 516 -52.46 -25.96 -7.50
N HIS A 517 -51.21 -26.39 -7.74
CA HIS A 517 -50.32 -26.84 -6.67
C HIS A 517 -49.90 -25.69 -5.75
N PHE A 518 -49.67 -24.49 -6.29
CA PHE A 518 -49.36 -23.30 -5.49
C PHE A 518 -50.54 -22.83 -4.63
N ASP A 519 -51.75 -22.87 -5.17
CA ASP A 519 -53.00 -22.57 -4.45
C ASP A 519 -53.23 -23.58 -3.30
N ARG A 520 -52.99 -24.88 -3.54
CA ARG A 520 -53.04 -25.90 -2.48
C ARG A 520 -51.95 -25.70 -1.42
N ALA A 521 -50.71 -25.38 -1.82
CA ALA A 521 -49.60 -25.16 -0.90
C ALA A 521 -49.81 -23.92 -0.01
N SER A 522 -50.36 -22.84 -0.57
CA SER A 522 -50.67 -21.61 0.16
C SER A 522 -51.83 -21.79 1.14
N VAL A 523 -52.91 -22.51 0.78
CA VAL A 523 -53.97 -22.90 1.73
C VAL A 523 -53.42 -23.80 2.85
N TYR A 524 -52.52 -24.74 2.53
CA TYR A 524 -51.88 -25.60 3.52
C TYR A 524 -51.00 -24.81 4.52
N LEU A 525 -50.22 -23.85 4.02
CA LEU A 525 -49.49 -22.87 4.82
C LEU A 525 -50.43 -21.96 5.62
N GLN A 526 -51.63 -21.67 5.14
CA GLN A 526 -52.60 -20.81 5.83
C GLN A 526 -53.29 -21.51 7.02
N ARG A 527 -53.58 -22.80 6.92
CA ARG A 527 -54.20 -23.58 8.01
C ARG A 527 -53.21 -24.10 9.08
N ARG A 528 -51.89 -23.96 8.89
CA ARG A 528 -50.87 -24.49 9.82
C ARG A 528 -49.84 -23.43 10.26
N PRO A 529 -50.08 -22.69 11.38
CA PRO A 529 -49.20 -21.59 11.81
C PRO A 529 -47.77 -22.04 12.11
N PHE A 530 -47.56 -23.24 12.65
CA PHE A 530 -46.22 -23.79 12.89
C PHE A 530 -45.40 -24.00 11.60
N MET A 531 -46.05 -24.32 10.46
CA MET A 531 -45.37 -24.44 9.17
C MET A 531 -44.94 -23.07 8.62
N ARG A 532 -45.71 -22.02 8.89
CA ARG A 532 -45.33 -20.62 8.56
C ARG A 532 -44.08 -20.21 9.34
N LEU A 533 -44.06 -20.49 10.65
CA LEU A 533 -42.91 -20.20 11.52
C LEU A 533 -41.66 -20.97 11.07
N GLY A 534 -41.80 -22.26 10.74
CA GLY A 534 -40.70 -23.08 10.21
C GLY A 534 -40.15 -22.58 8.88
N LEU A 535 -41.03 -22.16 7.95
CA LEU A 535 -40.61 -21.57 6.67
C LEU A 535 -39.89 -20.22 6.86
N ALA A 536 -40.41 -19.36 7.73
CA ALA A 536 -39.77 -18.08 8.04
C ALA A 536 -38.39 -18.26 8.66
N LEU A 537 -38.25 -19.21 9.61
CA LEU A 537 -36.97 -19.57 10.22
C LEU A 537 -35.98 -20.12 9.17
N TYR A 538 -36.45 -20.98 8.26
CA TYR A 538 -35.63 -21.52 7.17
C TYR A 538 -35.13 -20.43 6.21
N VAL A 539 -36.01 -19.50 5.80
CA VAL A 539 -35.62 -18.38 4.92
C VAL A 539 -34.63 -17.45 5.62
N LEU A 540 -34.82 -17.19 6.92
CA LEU A 540 -33.90 -16.39 7.73
C LEU A 540 -32.53 -17.06 7.88
N LEU A 541 -32.49 -18.37 8.14
CA LEU A 541 -31.25 -19.15 8.18
C LEU A 541 -30.52 -19.17 6.83
N MET A 542 -31.25 -19.29 5.72
CA MET A 542 -30.68 -19.22 4.36
C MET A 542 -30.10 -17.85 4.04
N HIS A 543 -30.74 -16.75 4.44
CA HIS A 543 -30.16 -15.42 4.28
C HIS A 543 -28.93 -15.22 5.17
N LEU A 544 -28.96 -15.72 6.41
CA LEU A 544 -27.80 -15.68 7.30
C LEU A 544 -26.60 -16.42 6.68
N PHE A 545 -26.82 -17.61 6.12
CA PHE A 545 -25.80 -18.42 5.44
C PHE A 545 -25.33 -17.87 4.08
N MET A 546 -26.00 -16.83 3.55
CA MET A 546 -25.57 -16.15 2.31
C MET A 546 -24.83 -14.83 2.60
N ILE A 547 -24.94 -14.31 3.83
CA ILE A 547 -24.32 -13.05 4.28
C ILE A 547 -23.03 -13.31 5.07
N PHE A 548 -22.93 -14.47 5.74
CA PHE A 548 -21.73 -15.00 6.40
C PHE A 548 -21.03 -16.06 5.52
#